data_AF-A0A151A9C3-F1
#
_entry.id   AF-A0A151A9C3-F1
#
_cell.length_a   1.000
_cell.length_b   1.000
_cell.length_c   1.000
_cell.angle_alpha   90.00
_cell.angle_beta   90.00
_cell.angle_gamma   90.00
#
_symmetry.space_group_name_H-M   'P 1'
#
loop_
_entity.id
_entity.type
_entity.pdbx_description
1 polymer ?
#
loop_
_entity_poly.entity_id
_entity_poly.type
_entity_poly.pdbx_seq_one_letter_code
_entity_poly.pdbx_strand_id
1 'polypeptide(L)'
;MIPRRSIEQLREDLSDYKEYVGQHHARMNQRIATLEEDNDRLTERVAELEAQLDPDPNGKEYESMSRDERVHKIRTTLFEDAQHRHSGKSQMTYKEILRLFDNHPSDGYAYKLLTLAGAEEGFEYADSNGTGKVVRVDTGAVNDETLVHAGNNRTSQEAA
;
A
#
# COMPACT_ATOMS: atom_id res chain seq x y z
N MET A 1 44.89 43.89 10.65
CA MET A 1 45.70 43.38 9.52
C MET A 1 45.22 41.96 9.25
N ILE A 2 44.41 41.75 8.20
CA ILE A 2 43.87 40.41 7.89
C ILE A 2 44.96 39.66 7.09
N PRO A 3 45.44 38.49 7.54
CA PRO A 3 46.46 37.75 6.82
C PRO A 3 45.91 37.30 5.45
N ARG A 4 46.57 37.73 4.36
CA ARG A 4 46.28 37.22 3.02
C ARG A 4 46.92 35.84 2.88
N ARG A 5 46.10 34.80 2.77
CA ARG A 5 46.56 33.47 2.39
C ARG A 5 47.14 33.52 0.97
N SER A 6 48.20 32.75 0.74
CA SER A 6 48.75 32.60 -0.60
C SER A 6 47.80 31.78 -1.47
N ILE A 7 47.91 31.93 -2.80
CA ILE A 7 47.11 31.13 -3.75
C ILE A 7 47.37 29.63 -3.55
N GLU A 8 48.58 29.25 -3.15
CA GLU A 8 48.95 27.86 -2.92
C GLU A 8 48.28 27.29 -1.66
N GLN A 9 48.20 28.08 -0.58
CA GLN A 9 47.45 27.70 0.63
C GLN A 9 45.96 27.50 0.33
N LEU A 10 45.37 28.36 -0.50
CA LEU A 10 43.96 28.22 -0.90
C LEU A 10 43.73 26.98 -1.78
N ARG A 11 44.72 26.55 -2.56
CA ARG A 11 44.64 25.32 -3.37
C ARG A 11 44.72 24.07 -2.51
N GLU A 12 45.62 24.08 -1.53
CA GLU A 12 45.76 23.00 -0.55
C GLU A 12 44.48 22.87 0.29
N ASP A 13 43.97 23.97 0.86
CA ASP A 13 42.69 24.00 1.58
C ASP A 13 41.52 23.46 0.74
N LEU A 14 41.48 23.80 -0.56
CA LEU A 14 40.44 23.33 -1.48
C LEU A 14 40.60 21.84 -1.82
N SER A 15 41.83 21.35 -1.88
CA SER A 15 42.12 19.93 -2.10
C SER A 15 41.64 19.11 -0.90
N ASP A 16 42.01 19.53 0.30
CA ASP A 16 41.62 18.87 1.56
C ASP A 16 40.11 18.90 1.76
N TYR A 17 39.45 20.02 1.43
CA TYR A 17 38.00 20.12 1.49
C TYR A 17 37.30 19.18 0.51
N LYS A 18 37.82 19.03 -0.72
CA LYS A 18 37.27 18.09 -1.70
C LYS A 18 37.43 16.65 -1.25
N GLU A 19 38.58 16.31 -0.68
CA GLU A 19 38.83 14.98 -0.16
C GLU A 19 37.90 14.67 1.02
N TYR A 20 37.74 15.61 1.95
CA TYR A 20 36.80 15.49 3.07
C TYR A 20 35.36 15.28 2.60
N VAL A 21 34.88 16.10 1.65
CA VAL A 21 33.52 15.97 1.08
C VAL A 21 33.35 14.64 0.36
N GLY A 22 34.36 14.20 -0.41
CA GLY A 22 34.34 12.90 -1.09
C GLY A 22 34.22 11.73 -0.12
N GLN A 23 35.02 11.74 0.95
CA GLN A 23 34.94 10.72 2.01
C GLN A 23 33.60 10.76 2.76
N HIS A 24 33.08 11.96 3.03
CA HIS A 24 31.78 12.13 3.69
C HIS A 24 30.63 11.60 2.82
N HIS A 25 30.62 11.92 1.52
CA HIS A 25 29.63 11.41 0.57
C HIS A 25 29.70 9.88 0.45
N ALA A 26 30.90 9.30 0.37
CA ALA A 26 31.06 7.85 0.33
C ALA A 26 30.46 7.18 1.56
N ARG A 27 30.70 7.72 2.77
CA ARG A 27 30.09 7.23 4.01
C ARG A 27 28.58 7.38 4.04
N MET A 28 28.05 8.52 3.57
CA MET A 28 26.61 8.73 3.48
C MET A 28 25.96 7.73 2.51
N ASN A 29 26.53 7.54 1.33
CA ASN A 29 26.01 6.61 0.33
C ASN A 29 26.04 5.16 0.84
N GLN A 30 27.11 4.77 1.54
CA GLN A 30 27.17 3.45 2.17
C GLN A 30 26.07 3.30 3.24
N ARG A 31 25.81 4.35 4.03
CA ARG A 31 24.75 4.33 5.03
C ARG A 31 23.36 4.27 4.40
N ILE A 32 23.13 4.97 3.29
CA ILE A 32 21.87 4.92 2.53
C ILE A 32 21.65 3.50 2.00
N ALA A 33 22.64 2.91 1.33
CA ALA A 33 22.54 1.55 0.81
C ALA A 33 22.21 0.53 1.91
N THR A 34 22.86 0.61 3.09
CA THR A 34 22.53 -0.26 4.22
C THR A 34 21.10 -0.04 4.74
N LEU A 35 20.63 1.21 4.77
CA LEU A 35 19.27 1.51 5.22
C LEU A 35 18.21 1.02 4.23
N GLU A 36 18.49 1.11 2.93
CA GLU A 36 17.63 0.56 1.87
C GLU A 36 17.54 -0.97 1.99
N GLU A 37 18.69 -1.66 2.10
CA GLU A 37 18.72 -3.12 2.31
C GLU A 37 17.99 -3.56 3.59
N ASP A 38 18.17 -2.81 4.69
CA ASP A 38 17.47 -3.07 5.95
C ASP A 38 15.97 -2.83 5.83
N ASN A 39 15.55 -1.80 5.07
CA ASN A 39 14.15 -1.50 4.83
C ASN A 39 13.49 -2.61 4.01
N ASP A 40 14.11 -3.01 2.90
CA ASP A 40 13.61 -4.10 2.04
C ASP A 40 13.42 -5.39 2.85
N ARG A 41 14.42 -5.74 3.68
CA ARG A 41 14.36 -6.93 4.55
C ARG A 41 13.27 -6.82 5.62
N LEU A 42 13.08 -5.64 6.20
CA LEU A 42 12.04 -5.42 7.21
C LEU A 42 10.65 -5.48 6.57
N THR A 43 10.48 -4.90 5.38
CA THR A 43 9.23 -4.94 4.61
C THR A 43 8.88 -6.38 4.24
N GLU A 44 9.84 -7.17 3.72
CA GLU A 44 9.62 -8.58 3.41
C GLU A 44 9.21 -9.38 4.66
N ARG A 45 9.87 -9.14 5.79
CA ARG A 45 9.59 -9.84 7.04
C ARG A 45 8.28 -9.43 7.70
N VAL A 46 7.89 -8.17 7.56
CA VAL A 46 6.57 -7.69 7.98
C VAL A 46 5.51 -8.38 7.11
N ALA A 47 5.67 -8.39 5.79
CA ALA A 47 4.75 -9.09 4.89
C ALA A 47 4.66 -10.61 5.20
N GLU A 48 5.79 -11.26 5.51
CA GLU A 48 5.82 -12.67 5.93
C GLU A 48 5.06 -12.89 7.25
N LEU A 49 5.28 -12.02 8.24
CA LEU A 49 4.59 -12.12 9.54
C LEU A 49 3.11 -11.78 9.43
N GLU A 50 2.74 -10.82 8.60
CA GLU A 50 1.36 -10.49 8.26
C GLU A 50 0.68 -11.68 7.57
N ALA A 51 1.36 -12.35 6.63
CA ALA A 51 0.87 -13.57 5.99
C ALA A 51 0.73 -14.76 6.97
N GLN A 52 1.56 -14.83 8.01
CA GLN A 52 1.44 -15.86 9.07
C GLN A 52 0.33 -15.55 10.07
N LEU A 53 0.07 -14.27 10.34
CA LEU A 53 -1.00 -13.82 11.24
C LEU A 53 -2.37 -13.80 10.56
N ASP A 54 -2.42 -13.66 9.24
CA ASP A 54 -3.67 -13.64 8.46
C ASP A 54 -3.62 -14.62 7.29
N PRO A 55 -4.06 -15.88 7.48
CA PRO A 55 -4.27 -16.78 6.37
C PRO A 55 -5.45 -16.22 5.58
N ASP A 56 -5.16 -15.57 4.45
CA ASP A 56 -6.09 -15.15 3.40
C ASP A 56 -7.53 -14.93 3.90
N PRO A 57 -8.00 -13.69 4.12
CA PRO A 57 -9.40 -13.44 4.46
C PRO A 57 -10.37 -13.97 3.39
N ASN A 58 -9.89 -14.41 2.21
CA ASN A 58 -10.70 -15.19 1.27
C ASN A 58 -10.92 -16.67 1.62
N GLY A 59 -10.06 -17.28 2.44
CA GLY A 59 -10.20 -18.66 2.90
C GLY A 59 -10.93 -18.83 4.24
N LYS A 60 -11.06 -17.77 5.05
CA LYS A 60 -11.84 -17.79 6.29
C LYS A 60 -13.34 -17.82 6.00
N GLU A 61 -14.07 -18.69 6.68
CA GLU A 61 -15.53 -18.69 6.66
C GLU A 61 -16.09 -17.40 7.26
N TYR A 62 -17.18 -16.88 6.69
CA TYR A 62 -17.80 -15.61 7.08
C TYR A 62 -18.01 -15.46 8.59
N GLU A 63 -18.47 -16.52 9.26
CA GLU A 63 -18.77 -16.53 10.69
C GLU A 63 -17.52 -16.37 11.57
N SER A 64 -16.35 -16.75 11.06
CA SER A 64 -15.07 -16.63 11.74
C SER A 64 -14.37 -15.30 11.49
N MET A 65 -14.85 -14.52 10.52
CA MET A 65 -14.30 -13.20 10.23
C MET A 65 -14.81 -12.16 11.23
N SER A 66 -13.88 -11.40 11.79
CA SER A 66 -14.15 -10.13 12.44
C SER A 66 -14.74 -9.11 11.45
N ARG A 67 -15.31 -8.04 11.99
CA ARG A 67 -15.84 -6.93 11.18
C ARG A 67 -14.77 -6.34 10.26
N ASP A 68 -13.57 -6.15 10.78
CA ASP A 68 -12.50 -5.44 10.07
C ASP A 68 -11.92 -6.32 8.96
N GLU A 69 -11.81 -7.64 9.16
CA GLU A 69 -11.46 -8.61 8.09
C GLU A 69 -12.51 -8.63 6.97
N ARG A 70 -13.81 -8.52 7.30
CA ARG A 70 -14.87 -8.43 6.27
C ARG A 70 -14.74 -7.15 5.45
N VAL A 71 -14.42 -6.04 6.09
CA VAL A 71 -14.18 -4.76 5.41
C VAL A 71 -12.92 -4.85 4.54
N HIS A 72 -11.85 -5.44 5.06
CA HIS A 72 -10.61 -5.66 4.32
C HIS A 72 -10.87 -6.52 3.08
N LYS A 73 -11.55 -7.66 3.19
CA LYS A 73 -11.92 -8.51 2.05
C LYS A 73 -12.67 -7.73 0.95
N ILE A 74 -13.63 -6.87 1.31
CA ILE A 74 -14.33 -6.02 0.33
C ILE A 74 -13.35 -5.10 -0.40
N ARG A 75 -12.44 -4.44 0.34
CA ARG A 75 -11.45 -3.52 -0.24
C ARG A 75 -10.45 -4.23 -1.13
N THR A 76 -9.95 -5.39 -0.71
CA THR A 76 -9.04 -6.23 -1.50
C THR A 76 -9.71 -6.68 -2.79
N THR A 77 -10.93 -7.23 -2.74
CA THR A 77 -11.67 -7.63 -3.94
C THR A 77 -11.93 -6.45 -4.89
N LEU A 78 -12.28 -5.28 -4.36
CA LEU A 78 -12.47 -4.06 -5.16
C LEU A 78 -11.18 -3.61 -5.83
N PHE A 79 -10.08 -3.59 -5.08
CA PHE A 79 -8.78 -3.15 -5.56
C PHE A 79 -8.25 -4.09 -6.64
N GLU A 80 -8.34 -5.40 -6.43
CA GLU A 80 -8.00 -6.42 -7.43
C GLU A 80 -8.82 -6.24 -8.71
N ASP A 81 -10.15 -6.11 -8.62
CA ASP A 81 -10.99 -5.88 -9.79
C ASP A 81 -10.67 -4.55 -10.49
N ALA A 82 -10.27 -3.51 -9.75
CA ALA A 82 -9.83 -2.24 -10.33
C ALA A 82 -8.49 -2.36 -11.07
N GLN A 83 -7.54 -3.17 -10.56
CA GLN A 83 -6.26 -3.45 -11.22
C GLN A 83 -6.43 -4.18 -12.55
N HIS A 84 -7.40 -5.09 -12.64
CA HIS A 84 -7.72 -5.78 -13.89
C HIS A 84 -8.42 -4.90 -14.94
N ARG A 85 -8.84 -3.68 -14.57
CA ARG A 85 -9.51 -2.72 -15.46
C ARG A 85 -8.55 -1.65 -15.94
N HIS A 86 -8.60 -1.34 -17.24
CA HIS A 86 -7.81 -0.24 -17.82
C HIS A 86 -8.05 1.13 -17.18
N SER A 87 -9.20 1.35 -16.54
CA SER A 87 -9.52 2.60 -15.86
C SER A 87 -8.89 2.75 -14.49
N GLY A 88 -8.34 1.68 -13.89
CA GLY A 88 -7.86 1.68 -12.49
C GLY A 88 -8.98 1.89 -11.47
N LYS A 89 -10.24 1.65 -11.86
CA LYS A 89 -11.43 1.99 -11.07
C LYS A 89 -12.39 0.81 -11.02
N SER A 90 -12.91 0.54 -9.84
CA SER A 90 -13.98 -0.44 -9.64
C SER A 90 -15.04 0.09 -8.68
N GLN A 91 -16.20 -0.56 -8.69
CA GLN A 91 -17.27 -0.32 -7.74
C GLN A 91 -17.98 -1.63 -7.40
N MET A 92 -18.52 -1.69 -6.18
CA MET A 92 -19.30 -2.82 -5.69
C MET A 92 -20.60 -2.31 -5.09
N THR A 93 -21.70 -2.89 -5.54
CA THR A 93 -23.05 -2.68 -5.03
C THR A 93 -23.29 -3.53 -3.80
N TYR A 94 -24.34 -3.17 -3.05
CA TYR A 94 -24.84 -3.98 -1.95
C TYR A 94 -25.10 -5.46 -2.33
N LYS A 95 -25.66 -5.72 -3.52
CA LYS A 95 -25.94 -7.09 -3.98
C LYS A 95 -24.67 -7.88 -4.23
N GLU A 96 -23.60 -7.22 -4.67
CA GLU A 96 -22.31 -7.85 -4.88
C GLU A 96 -21.61 -8.13 -3.55
N ILE A 97 -21.73 -7.26 -2.54
CA ILE A 97 -21.27 -7.55 -1.18
C ILE A 97 -22.00 -8.77 -0.61
N LEU A 98 -23.31 -8.89 -0.79
CA LEU A 98 -24.03 -10.09 -0.37
C LEU A 98 -23.46 -11.34 -1.03
N ARG A 99 -23.23 -11.30 -2.35
CA ARG A 99 -22.65 -12.44 -3.09
C ARG A 99 -21.22 -12.76 -2.66
N LEU A 100 -20.41 -11.74 -2.33
CA LEU A 100 -19.04 -11.91 -1.85
C LEU A 100 -18.98 -12.74 -0.55
N PHE A 101 -20.05 -12.71 0.22
CA PHE A 101 -20.19 -13.43 1.49
C PHE A 101 -21.32 -14.47 1.46
N ASP A 102 -21.64 -15.02 0.29
CA ASP A 102 -22.63 -16.09 0.11
C ASP A 102 -24.02 -15.82 0.74
N ASN A 103 -24.42 -14.54 0.79
CA ASN A 103 -25.63 -14.03 1.44
C ASN A 103 -25.72 -14.24 2.96
N HIS A 104 -24.61 -14.50 3.65
CA HIS A 104 -24.58 -14.55 5.11
C HIS A 104 -24.91 -13.21 5.81
N PRO A 105 -24.41 -12.04 5.34
CA PRO A 105 -24.74 -10.77 5.98
C PRO A 105 -26.23 -10.45 5.86
N SER A 106 -26.84 -10.01 6.97
CA SER A 106 -28.16 -9.36 6.88
C SER A 106 -28.09 -8.08 6.04
N ASP A 107 -29.21 -7.68 5.42
CA ASP A 107 -29.30 -6.50 4.55
C ASP A 107 -28.74 -5.24 5.23
N GLY A 108 -29.20 -4.96 6.45
CA GLY A 108 -28.73 -3.80 7.21
C GLY A 108 -27.24 -3.87 7.57
N TYR A 109 -26.69 -5.08 7.73
CA TYR A 109 -25.26 -5.25 8.01
C TYR A 109 -24.40 -5.11 6.75
N ALA A 110 -24.85 -5.61 5.60
CA ALA A 110 -24.17 -5.38 4.33
C ALA A 110 -24.11 -3.89 3.96
N TYR A 111 -25.16 -3.10 4.25
CA TYR A 111 -25.08 -1.63 4.11
C TYR A 111 -24.03 -1.01 5.03
N LYS A 112 -23.91 -1.49 6.28
CA LYS A 112 -22.84 -1.03 7.19
C LYS A 112 -21.45 -1.36 6.66
N LEU A 113 -21.25 -2.57 6.14
CA LEU A 113 -19.98 -2.97 5.53
C LEU A 113 -19.63 -2.09 4.33
N LEU A 114 -20.61 -1.75 3.51
CA LEU A 114 -20.46 -0.85 2.36
C LEU A 114 -19.99 0.56 2.80
N THR A 115 -20.59 1.10 3.85
CA THR A 115 -20.18 2.39 4.43
C THR A 115 -18.79 2.33 5.06
N LEU A 116 -18.46 1.27 5.79
CA LEU A 116 -17.14 1.10 6.41
C LEU A 116 -16.03 0.92 5.37
N ALA A 117 -16.29 0.16 4.30
CA ALA A 117 -15.35 -0.02 3.21
C ALA A 117 -15.02 1.30 2.52
N GLY A 118 -16.01 2.18 2.33
CA GLY A 118 -15.85 3.50 1.72
C GLY A 118 -15.34 4.61 2.66
N ALA A 119 -14.96 4.30 3.90
CA ALA A 119 -14.51 5.30 4.88
C ALA A 119 -13.01 5.59 4.82
N GLU A 120 -12.23 4.85 4.03
CA GLU A 120 -10.78 5.02 3.93
C GLU A 120 -10.31 5.66 2.63
N GLU A 121 -9.06 6.13 2.65
CA GLU A 121 -8.44 6.85 1.56
C GLU A 121 -8.38 5.99 0.29
N GLY A 122 -8.80 6.58 -0.83
CA GLY A 122 -8.92 5.86 -2.12
C GLY A 122 -10.21 5.05 -2.28
N PHE A 123 -11.03 4.93 -1.23
CA PHE A 123 -12.37 4.32 -1.29
C PHE A 123 -13.46 5.37 -1.07
N GLU A 124 -14.62 5.17 -1.70
CA GLU A 124 -15.74 6.11 -1.58
C GLU A 124 -17.07 5.38 -1.47
N TYR A 125 -17.86 5.67 -0.43
CA TYR A 125 -19.27 5.32 -0.37
C TYR A 125 -20.10 6.38 -1.10
N ALA A 126 -20.82 5.97 -2.16
CA ALA A 126 -21.56 6.89 -3.01
C ALA A 126 -22.92 6.33 -3.45
N ASP A 127 -23.78 7.23 -3.94
CA ASP A 127 -24.94 6.83 -4.74
C ASP A 127 -24.48 6.47 -6.16
N SER A 128 -25.01 5.37 -6.67
CA SER A 128 -24.91 5.00 -8.09
C SER A 128 -26.22 5.36 -8.78
N ASN A 129 -26.11 5.97 -9.97
CA ASN A 129 -27.22 6.50 -10.77
C ASN A 129 -28.29 5.44 -11.06
N GLY A 130 -29.24 5.27 -10.14
CA GLY A 130 -30.38 4.36 -10.25
C GLY A 130 -30.17 2.93 -9.72
N THR A 131 -28.94 2.53 -9.38
CA THR A 131 -28.63 1.17 -8.86
C THR A 131 -28.47 1.09 -7.34
N GLY A 132 -28.59 2.22 -6.64
CA GLY A 132 -28.50 2.29 -5.17
C GLY A 132 -27.10 2.62 -4.69
N LYS A 133 -26.79 2.28 -3.44
CA LYS A 133 -25.52 2.61 -2.78
C LYS A 133 -24.39 1.69 -3.24
N VAL A 134 -23.23 2.28 -3.53
CA VAL A 134 -22.02 1.60 -3.98
C VAL A 134 -20.81 2.06 -3.19
N VAL A 135 -19.83 1.16 -3.06
CA VAL A 135 -18.48 1.52 -2.66
C VAL A 135 -17.62 1.51 -3.91
N ARG A 136 -16.76 2.51 -4.08
CA ARG A 136 -15.87 2.70 -5.23
C ARG A 136 -14.43 2.69 -4.77
N VAL A 137 -13.55 2.34 -5.68
CA VAL A 137 -12.10 2.47 -5.50
C VAL A 137 -11.49 3.11 -6.74
N ASP A 138 -10.50 3.98 -6.53
CA ASP A 138 -9.61 4.53 -7.54
C ASP A 138 -8.18 4.17 -7.14
N THR A 139 -7.55 3.24 -7.87
CA THR A 139 -6.23 2.71 -7.49
C THR A 139 -5.14 3.79 -7.44
N GLY A 140 -5.30 4.89 -8.20
CA GLY A 140 -4.38 6.01 -8.16
C GLY A 140 -4.50 6.90 -6.92
N ALA A 141 -5.55 6.71 -6.11
CA ALA A 141 -5.81 7.45 -4.88
C ALA A 141 -5.69 6.57 -3.62
N VAL A 142 -5.39 5.27 -3.76
CA VAL A 142 -5.18 4.34 -2.64
C VAL A 142 -3.74 4.43 -2.18
N ASN A 143 -3.53 4.81 -0.91
CA ASN A 143 -2.21 4.88 -0.26
C ASN A 143 -1.93 3.67 0.66
N ASP A 144 -2.79 2.64 0.63
CA ASP A 144 -2.64 1.45 1.46
C ASP A 144 -1.63 0.47 0.83
N GLU A 145 -0.39 0.47 1.34
CA GLU A 145 0.70 -0.39 0.89
C GLU A 145 0.33 -1.89 0.97
N THR A 146 -0.49 -2.31 1.93
CA THR A 146 -0.90 -3.72 2.09
C THR A 146 -1.72 -4.21 0.90
N LEU A 147 -2.63 -3.38 0.40
CA LEU A 147 -3.47 -3.68 -0.76
C LEU A 147 -2.65 -3.67 -2.07
N VAL A 148 -1.69 -2.76 -2.18
CA VAL A 148 -0.78 -2.69 -3.33
C VAL A 148 0.10 -3.94 -3.42
N HIS A 149 0.64 -4.42 -2.29
CA HIS A 149 1.44 -5.64 -2.26
C HIS A 149 0.61 -6.92 -2.49
N ALA A 150 -0.60 -7.00 -1.91
CA ALA A 150 -1.50 -8.14 -2.12
C ALA A 150 -1.87 -8.34 -3.60
N GLY A 151 -2.21 -7.26 -4.32
CA GLY A 151 -2.54 -7.31 -5.75
C GLY A 151 -1.36 -7.77 -6.64
N ASN A 152 -0.13 -7.33 -6.30
CA ASN A 152 1.08 -7.70 -7.04
C ASN A 152 1.48 -9.17 -6.84
N ASN A 153 1.30 -9.72 -5.64
CA ASN A 153 1.63 -11.10 -5.33
C ASN A 153 0.67 -12.10 -6.01
N ARG A 154 -0.63 -11.78 -6.11
CA ARG A 154 -1.62 -12.64 -6.78
C ARG A 154 -1.42 -12.71 -8.30
N THR A 155 -1.13 -11.56 -8.91
CA THR A 155 -0.83 -11.47 -10.36
C THR A 155 0.41 -12.31 -10.72
N SER A 156 1.37 -12.42 -9.80
CA SER A 156 2.59 -13.22 -10.00
C SER A 156 2.37 -14.73 -9.81
N GLN A 157 1.38 -15.15 -9.01
CA GLN A 157 1.05 -16.57 -8.80
C GLN A 157 0.15 -17.15 -9.90
N GLU A 158 -0.69 -16.36 -10.55
CA GLU A 158 -1.55 -16.83 -11.66
C GLU A 158 -0.81 -16.93 -13.01
N ALA A 159 0.41 -16.37 -13.10
CA ALA A 159 1.26 -16.39 -14.30
C ALA A 159 2.32 -17.52 -14.31
N ALA A 160 2.32 -18.41 -13.31
CA ALA A 160 3.24 -19.55 -13.16
C ALA A 160 2.51 -20.89 -13.36
#